data_AF-A0A378PJM2-F1
#
_entry.id   AF-A0A378PJM2-F1
#
_cell.length_a   1.000
_cell.length_b   1.000
_cell.length_c   1.000
_cell.angle_alpha   90.00
_cell.angle_beta   90.00
_cell.angle_gamma   90.00
#
_symmetry.space_group_name_H-M   'P 1'
#
loop_
_entity.id
_entity.type
_entity.pdbx_description
1 polymer ?
#
loop_
_entity_poly.entity_id
_entity_poly.type
_entity_poly.pdbx_seq_one_letter_code
_entity_poly.pdbx_strand_id
1 'polypeptide(L)'
;MPTLCPTLIEQLDAPTLEFIHDNIKNAEDATISAFFNARGMPCPMPLLKAKIALRSVADGESLYLIASDKNSQTDLVAFCQKNHMDVQTWQSGDAHNTENCFHFIITKIGAKKASV
;
A
#
# COMPACT_ATOMS: atom_id res chain seq x y z
N MET A 1 -6.33 8.72 13.22
CA MET A 1 -5.11 7.91 13.21
C MET A 1 -5.44 6.61 12.49
N PRO A 2 -4.70 6.22 11.45
CA PRO A 2 -4.95 5.00 10.71
C PRO A 2 -4.82 3.78 11.63
N THR A 3 -5.68 2.77 11.45
CA THR A 3 -5.58 1.54 12.22
C THR A 3 -4.59 0.60 11.53
N LEU A 4 -3.38 0.51 12.11
CA LEU A 4 -2.37 -0.46 11.71
C LEU A 4 -2.52 -1.73 12.56
N CYS A 5 -2.46 -2.90 11.94
CA CYS A 5 -2.39 -4.15 12.70
C CYS A 5 -1.12 -4.17 13.58
N PRO A 6 -1.17 -4.67 14.84
CA PRO A 6 -0.01 -4.68 15.74
C PRO A 6 1.21 -5.40 15.16
N THR A 7 0.97 -6.48 14.42
CA THR A 7 2.00 -7.27 13.70
C THR A 7 2.60 -6.53 12.52
N LEU A 8 1.90 -5.52 11.99
CA LEU A 8 2.38 -4.68 10.90
C LEU A 8 3.41 -3.67 11.40
N ILE A 9 3.18 -3.11 12.59
CA ILE A 9 4.07 -2.11 13.21
C ILE A 9 5.49 -2.68 13.38
N GLU A 10 5.61 -3.96 13.70
CA GLU A 10 6.92 -4.63 13.82
C GLU A 10 7.65 -4.83 12.47
N GLN A 11 6.94 -4.78 11.34
CA GLN A 11 7.51 -4.93 10.00
C GLN A 11 7.86 -3.60 9.34
N LEU A 12 7.43 -2.47 9.94
CA LEU A 12 7.63 -1.14 9.40
C LEU A 12 8.86 -0.50 10.04
N ASP A 13 9.73 0.05 9.20
CA ASP A 13 10.80 0.93 9.66
C ASP A 13 10.24 2.29 10.12
N ALA A 14 10.95 2.96 11.02
CA ALA A 14 10.54 4.25 11.59
C ALA A 14 10.13 5.31 10.54
N PRO A 15 10.89 5.56 9.44
CA PRO A 15 10.49 6.57 8.46
C PRO A 15 9.22 6.16 7.69
N THR A 16 9.00 4.86 7.48
CA THR A 16 7.76 4.37 6.90
C THR A 16 6.56 4.62 7.81
N LEU A 17 6.73 4.40 9.12
CA LEU A 17 5.68 4.62 10.12
C LEU A 17 5.32 6.11 10.25
N GLU A 18 6.33 6.99 10.22
CA GLU A 18 6.13 8.45 10.17
C GLU A 18 5.43 8.88 8.88
N PHE A 19 5.82 8.31 7.72
CA PHE A 19 5.19 8.60 6.44
C PHE A 19 3.69 8.26 6.45
N ILE A 20 3.34 7.07 6.96
CA ILE A 20 1.96 6.62 7.13
C ILE A 20 1.22 7.61 8.03
N HIS A 21 1.77 8.01 9.17
CA HIS A 21 1.10 8.93 10.08
C HIS A 21 0.88 10.34 9.49
N ASP A 22 1.83 10.86 8.71
CA ASP A 22 1.70 12.21 8.16
C ASP A 22 0.81 12.27 6.90
N ASN A 23 0.83 11.23 6.07
CA ASN A 23 0.08 11.20 4.81
C ASN A 23 -1.29 10.54 4.93
N ILE A 24 -1.52 9.68 5.93
CA ILE A 24 -2.75 8.92 6.12
C ILE A 24 -3.44 9.43 7.39
N LYS A 25 -4.02 10.64 7.31
CA LYS A 25 -4.56 11.36 8.48
C LYS A 25 -5.95 10.85 8.93
N ASN A 26 -6.73 10.22 8.04
CA ASN A 26 -8.09 9.77 8.34
C ASN A 26 -8.18 8.26 8.62
N ALA A 27 -8.95 7.90 9.66
CA ALA A 27 -9.17 6.52 10.11
C ALA A 27 -10.28 5.78 9.34
N GLU A 28 -11.03 6.49 8.50
CA GLU A 28 -12.08 5.95 7.63
C GLU A 28 -11.52 5.52 6.26
N ASP A 29 -10.24 5.80 6.00
CA ASP A 29 -9.59 5.70 4.68
C ASP A 29 -9.02 4.30 4.37
N ALA A 30 -8.63 3.50 5.37
CA ALA A 30 -8.07 2.16 5.15
C ALA A 30 -7.68 1.48 6.48
N THR A 31 -8.11 0.25 6.74
CA THR A 31 -7.46 -0.63 7.74
C THR A 31 -6.28 -1.31 7.06
N ILE A 32 -5.04 -0.89 7.38
CA ILE A 32 -3.86 -1.49 6.74
C ILE A 32 -3.53 -2.79 7.48
N SER A 33 -3.81 -3.92 6.83
CA SER A 33 -3.58 -5.25 7.42
C SER A 33 -2.30 -5.91 6.93
N ALA A 34 -1.75 -5.46 5.81
CA ALA A 34 -0.53 -6.00 5.23
C ALA A 34 0.42 -4.90 4.71
N PHE A 35 1.72 -5.18 4.77
CA PHE A 35 2.78 -4.34 4.23
C PHE A 35 3.72 -5.17 3.37
N PHE A 36 4.16 -4.60 2.25
CA PHE A 36 5.20 -5.19 1.45
C PHE A 36 6.17 -4.14 0.88
N ASN A 37 7.45 -4.32 1.16
CA ASN A 37 8.53 -3.49 0.64
C ASN A 37 9.11 -4.12 -0.64
N ALA A 38 8.82 -3.51 -1.79
CA ALA A 38 9.32 -3.90 -3.11
C ALA A 38 10.38 -2.92 -3.65
N ARG A 39 11.00 -2.09 -2.79
CA ARG A 39 12.11 -1.22 -3.19
C ARG A 39 13.26 -2.01 -3.81
N GLY A 40 13.85 -1.49 -4.88
CA GLY A 40 14.95 -2.14 -5.60
C GLY A 40 14.55 -3.37 -6.43
N MET A 41 13.27 -3.74 -6.48
CA MET A 41 12.82 -4.85 -7.31
C MET A 41 12.46 -4.37 -8.73
N PRO A 42 13.01 -5.00 -9.80
CA PRO A 42 12.66 -4.62 -11.17
C PRO A 42 11.23 -5.03 -11.52
N CYS A 43 10.58 -4.25 -12.40
CA CYS A 43 9.31 -4.65 -13.01
C CYS A 43 9.47 -6.03 -13.69
N PRO A 44 8.52 -6.98 -13.53
CA PRO A 44 7.17 -6.86 -12.96
C PRO A 44 7.03 -7.33 -11.50
N MET A 45 8.13 -7.45 -10.74
CA MET A 45 8.09 -8.00 -9.38
C MET A 45 7.17 -7.24 -8.42
N PRO A 46 7.12 -5.89 -8.38
CA PRO A 46 6.23 -5.17 -7.46
C PRO A 46 4.75 -5.54 -7.64
N LEU A 47 4.30 -5.64 -8.89
CA LEU A 47 2.93 -6.07 -9.22
C LEU A 47 2.65 -7.50 -8.77
N LEU A 48 3.58 -8.43 -9.00
CA LEU A 48 3.44 -9.83 -8.60
C LEU A 48 3.36 -9.98 -7.07
N LYS A 49 4.20 -9.25 -6.35
CA LYS A 49 4.19 -9.26 -4.88
C LYS A 49 2.94 -8.62 -4.31
N ALA A 50 2.49 -7.50 -4.86
CA ALA A 50 1.21 -6.89 -4.49
C ALA A 50 0.06 -7.88 -4.68
N LYS A 51 -0.01 -8.58 -5.81
CA LYS A 51 -1.01 -9.63 -6.07
C LYS A 51 -0.99 -10.74 -5.03
N ILE A 52 0.19 -11.19 -4.60
CA ILE A 52 0.31 -12.25 -3.60
C ILE A 52 -0.15 -11.74 -2.24
N ALA A 53 0.31 -10.55 -1.82
CA ALA A 53 -0.05 -9.96 -0.55
C ALA A 53 -1.56 -9.67 -0.45
N LEU A 54 -2.18 -9.16 -1.51
CA LEU A 54 -3.63 -8.89 -1.58
C LEU A 54 -4.50 -10.15 -1.45
N ARG A 55 -3.98 -11.35 -1.67
CA ARG A 55 -4.73 -12.59 -1.41
C ARG A 55 -5.01 -12.81 0.08
N SER A 56 -4.14 -12.28 0.94
CA SER A 56 -4.26 -12.37 2.39
C SER A 56 -4.96 -11.15 3.01
N VAL A 57 -5.25 -10.13 2.21
CA VAL A 57 -5.96 -8.92 2.66
C VAL A 57 -7.46 -9.16 2.57
N ALA A 58 -8.17 -8.91 3.68
CA ALA A 58 -9.61 -9.07 3.74
C ALA A 58 -10.33 -7.95 2.98
N ASP A 59 -11.58 -8.21 2.65
CA ASP A 59 -12.47 -7.23 2.04
C ASP A 59 -12.72 -6.07 3.04
N GLY A 60 -12.48 -4.83 2.61
CA GLY A 60 -12.51 -3.64 3.46
C GLY A 60 -11.18 -3.29 4.14
N GLU A 61 -10.15 -4.13 3.97
CA GLU A 61 -8.78 -3.85 4.41
C GLU A 61 -7.88 -3.44 3.24
N SER A 62 -6.68 -3.00 3.59
CA SER A 62 -5.74 -2.41 2.66
C SER A 62 -4.34 -3.00 2.78
N LEU A 63 -3.68 -3.13 1.64
CA LEU A 63 -2.26 -3.41 1.52
C LEU A 63 -1.50 -2.10 1.36
N TYR A 64 -0.47 -1.91 2.16
CA TYR A 64 0.53 -0.88 1.93
C TYR A 64 1.74 -1.46 1.21
N LEU A 65 2.15 -0.84 0.09
CA LEU A 65 3.25 -1.30 -0.75
C LEU A 65 4.19 -0.12 -1.05
N ILE A 66 5.50 -0.36 -1.04
CA ILE A 66 6.50 0.61 -1.48
C ILE A 66 7.27 0.03 -2.67
N ALA A 67 7.45 0.81 -3.74
CA ALA A 67 8.27 0.43 -4.88
C ALA A 67 9.07 1.63 -5.39
N SER A 68 10.28 1.41 -5.90
CA SER A 68 11.12 2.48 -6.48
C SER A 68 11.02 2.59 -8.01
N ASP A 69 10.28 1.68 -8.65
CA ASP A 69 10.13 1.64 -10.10
C ASP A 69 8.94 2.49 -10.59
N LYS A 70 9.20 3.39 -11.55
CA LYS A 70 8.18 4.29 -12.12
C LYS A 70 7.10 3.53 -12.90
N ASN A 71 7.46 2.46 -13.60
CA ASN A 71 6.51 1.70 -14.42
C ASN A 71 5.51 0.93 -13.54
N SER A 72 5.96 0.47 -12.38
CA SER A 72 5.15 -0.22 -11.38
C SER A 72 3.96 0.64 -10.92
N GLN A 73 4.08 1.97 -10.92
CA GLN A 73 2.94 2.85 -10.60
C GLN A 73 1.79 2.65 -11.60
N THR A 74 2.09 2.70 -12.90
CA THR A 74 1.07 2.54 -13.95
C THR A 74 0.47 1.14 -13.92
N ASP A 75 1.28 0.11 -13.73
CA ASP A 75 0.84 -1.28 -13.68
C ASP A 75 -0.06 -1.58 -12.47
N LEU A 76 0.30 -1.07 -11.28
CA LEU A 76 -0.48 -1.24 -10.07
C LEU A 76 -1.83 -0.52 -10.15
N VAL A 77 -1.85 0.72 -10.66
CA VAL A 77 -3.09 1.48 -10.84
C VAL A 77 -4.01 0.76 -11.83
N ALA A 78 -3.49 0.32 -12.97
CA ALA A 78 -4.26 -0.44 -13.95
C ALA A 78 -4.78 -1.78 -13.39
N PHE A 79 -3.98 -2.44 -12.55
CA PHE A 79 -4.40 -3.67 -11.86
C PHE A 79 -5.54 -3.41 -10.87
N CYS A 80 -5.47 -2.34 -10.07
CA CYS A 80 -6.51 -2.00 -9.10
C CYS A 80 -7.83 -1.65 -9.79
N GLN A 81 -7.77 -0.84 -10.86
CA GLN A 81 -8.93 -0.52 -11.69
C GLN A 81 -9.60 -1.77 -12.27
N LYS A 82 -8.81 -2.71 -12.82
CA LYS A 82 -9.34 -3.97 -13.39
C LYS A 82 -9.98 -4.89 -12.36
N ASN A 83 -9.56 -4.83 -11.10
CA ASN A 83 -10.04 -5.72 -10.03
C ASN A 83 -10.99 -5.00 -9.06
N HIS A 84 -11.48 -3.80 -9.42
CA HIS A 84 -12.41 -3.03 -8.60
C HIS A 84 -11.84 -2.77 -7.19
N MET A 85 -10.56 -2.43 -7.11
CA MET A 85 -9.89 -2.03 -5.88
C MET A 85 -9.60 -0.53 -5.92
N ASP A 86 -9.63 0.10 -4.75
CA ASP A 86 -9.20 1.48 -4.62
C ASP A 86 -7.68 1.54 -4.44
N VAL A 87 -7.04 2.56 -5.00
CA VAL A 87 -5.60 2.74 -4.89
C VAL A 87 -5.25 4.20 -4.70
N GLN A 88 -4.48 4.48 -3.66
CA GLN A 88 -3.90 5.78 -3.39
C GLN A 88 -2.39 5.69 -3.57
N THR A 89 -1.80 6.70 -4.22
CA THR A 89 -0.36 6.71 -4.52
C THR A 89 0.29 8.00 -4.10
N TRP A 90 1.47 7.91 -3.49
CA TRP A 90 2.30 9.05 -3.13
C TRP A 90 3.72 8.83 -3.63
N GLN A 91 4.43 9.92 -3.86
CA GLN A 91 5.85 9.90 -4.18
C GLN A 91 6.63 10.56 -3.05
N SER A 92 7.71 9.92 -2.62
CA SER A 92 8.65 10.46 -1.64
C SER A 92 10.09 10.20 -2.10
N GLY A 93 11.05 10.91 -1.52
CA GLY A 93 12.45 10.52 -1.63
C GLY A 93 12.70 9.32 -0.71
N ASP A 94 13.43 8.31 -1.18
CA ASP A 94 13.74 7.18 -0.32
C ASP A 94 14.66 7.61 0.82
N ALA A 95 14.31 7.28 2.06
CA ALA A 95 15.16 7.60 3.19
C ALA A 95 16.50 6.83 3.17
N HIS A 96 16.58 5.75 2.38
CA HIS A 96 17.75 4.86 2.31
C HIS A 96 18.54 5.01 1.00
N ASN A 97 18.03 5.71 -0.02
CA ASN A 97 18.71 5.92 -1.31
C ASN A 97 18.33 7.28 -1.94
N THR A 98 19.10 7.77 -2.89
CA THR A 98 18.79 9.01 -3.63
C THR A 98 17.69 8.85 -4.69
N GLU A 99 17.05 7.68 -4.75
CA GLU A 99 16.01 7.37 -5.71
C GLU A 99 14.61 7.71 -5.18
N ASN A 100 13.73 8.12 -6.07
CA ASN A 100 12.34 8.36 -5.72
C ASN A 100 11.63 7.03 -5.45
N CYS A 101 10.89 6.96 -4.35
CA CYS A 101 10.01 5.85 -4.03
C CYS A 101 8.55 6.24 -4.18
N PHE A 102 7.76 5.25 -4.56
CA PHE A 102 6.32 5.32 -4.71
C PHE A 102 5.68 4.47 -3.62
N HIS A 103 4.77 5.09 -2.88
CA HIS A 103 3.98 4.48 -1.84
C HIS A 103 2.60 4.22 -2.39
N PHE A 104 2.05 3.04 -2.11
CA PHE A 104 0.76 2.60 -2.58
C PHE A 104 -0.06 2.09 -1.40
N ILE A 105 -1.30 2.55 -1.28
CA ILE A 105 -2.31 1.91 -0.44
C ILE A 105 -3.35 1.34 -1.38
N ILE A 106 -3.49 0.02 -1.37
CA ILE A 106 -4.47 -0.69 -2.19
C ILE A 106 -5.54 -1.22 -1.26
N THR A 107 -6.74 -0.66 -1.35
CA THR A 107 -7.89 -1.07 -0.53
C THR A 107 -8.74 -2.04 -1.32
N LYS A 108 -8.96 -3.23 -0.75
CA LYS A 108 -9.85 -4.21 -1.34
C LYS A 108 -11.27 -3.78 -1.04
N ILE A 109 -12.01 -3.34 -2.06
CA ILE A 109 -13.39 -2.89 -1.87
C ILE A 109 -14.24 -4.11 -1.54
N GLY A 110 -14.46 -4.34 -0.24
CA GLY A 110 -15.48 -5.26 0.23
C GLY A 110 -16.86 -4.74 -0.10
N ALA A 111 -17.84 -5.63 -0.23
CA ALA A 111 -19.24 -5.23 -0.25
C ALA A 111 -19.48 -4.30 0.95
N LYS A 112 -19.73 -3.01 0.71
CA LYS A 112 -19.99 -2.04 1.77
C LYS A 112 -20.99 -2.68 2.74
N LYS A 113 -20.63 -2.85 4.01
CA LYS A 113 -21.66 -2.93 5.04
C LYS A 113 -22.40 -1.60 4.93
N ALA A 114 -23.61 -1.64 4.38
CA ALA A 114 -24.53 -0.53 4.48
C ALA A 114 -24.64 -0.20 5.96
N SER A 115 -24.07 0.93 6.36
CA SER A 115 -24.31 1.50 7.68
C SER A 115 -25.83 1.68 7.79
N VAL A 116 -26.44 0.91 8.69
CA VAL A 116 -27.85 1.04 9.07
C VAL A 116 -27.99 2.12 10.13
#